data_AF-A0A7G1HY52-F1
#
_entry.id   AF-A0A7G1HY52-F1
#
_cell.length_a   1.000
_cell.length_b   1.000
_cell.length_c   1.000
_cell.angle_alpha   90.00
_cell.angle_beta   90.00
_cell.angle_gamma   90.00
#
_symmetry.space_group_name_H-M   'P 1'
#
loop_
_entity.id
_entity.type
_entity.pdbx_description
1 polymer ?
#
loop_
_entity_poly.entity_id
_entity_poly.type
_entity_poly.pdbx_seq_one_letter_code
_entity_poly.pdbx_strand_id
1 'polypeptide(L)'
;MTNIKNSILKIVFVFLCVGILIFLTASSRSGQSDNTSVMHLMSVIPDVPSQVEFAGEIIELDRFDMYERYDRELTSFCYTHSNTLLILKRANRYFPIIAPILEKNGIPVDFIYLAAIESYLNPRAVSYAKAAGLWQLMPGTAKQFGLEVNDFVDERYNLEKSTEAACRYLKSAYDKYGSWATVAASYNAGMGRISNELDKQQELNSFDLWLNDETSRYVFRVMVMKEILSNPYRYGFAVKKKQLYQPIRTHAVVVNTAIDDLAQFAKEQGITYAQLKEFNSWLRDRKLPNKTGKEYKLLIPHKEDLYYSTRKIKVYHKNWTVD
;
A
#
# COMPACT_ATOMS: atom_id res chain seq x y z
N MET A 1 67.95 -25.90 51.89
CA MET A 1 67.10 -26.34 50.75
C MET A 1 65.65 -26.69 51.14
N THR A 2 65.26 -26.63 52.41
CA THR A 2 63.92 -27.05 52.88
C THR A 2 62.84 -25.95 52.77
N ASN A 3 63.21 -24.67 52.93
CA ASN A 3 62.25 -23.55 52.86
C ASN A 3 61.74 -23.25 51.45
N ILE A 4 62.54 -23.50 50.41
CA ILE A 4 62.15 -23.24 49.01
C ILE A 4 61.11 -24.28 48.55
N LYS A 5 61.25 -25.56 48.95
CA LYS A 5 60.27 -26.60 48.63
C LYS A 5 58.89 -26.32 49.25
N ASN A 6 58.85 -25.81 50.49
CA ASN A 6 57.59 -25.49 51.16
C ASN A 6 56.89 -24.26 50.56
N SER A 7 57.63 -23.25 50.09
CA SER A 7 57.03 -22.11 49.36
C SER A 7 56.49 -22.52 47.99
N ILE A 8 57.21 -23.37 47.26
CA ILE A 8 56.72 -23.87 45.96
C ILE A 8 55.46 -24.71 46.14
N LEU A 9 55.41 -25.57 47.16
CA LEU A 9 54.22 -26.40 47.43
C LEU A 9 52.99 -25.56 47.81
N LYS A 10 53.18 -24.48 48.59
CA LYS A 10 52.10 -23.53 48.92
C LYS A 10 51.61 -22.75 47.70
N ILE A 11 52.52 -22.33 46.82
CA ILE A 11 52.17 -21.62 45.59
C ILE A 11 51.39 -22.55 44.64
N VAL A 12 51.85 -23.79 44.45
CA VAL A 12 51.14 -24.79 43.64
C VAL A 12 49.75 -25.09 44.20
N PHE A 13 49.60 -25.19 45.53
CA PHE A 13 48.31 -25.42 46.18
C PHE A 13 47.34 -24.24 46.00
N VAL A 14 47.84 -22.99 46.11
CA VAL A 14 47.04 -21.79 45.86
C VAL A 14 46.58 -21.71 44.40
N PHE A 15 47.46 -22.01 43.43
CA PHE A 15 47.06 -22.05 42.02
C PHE A 15 46.09 -23.19 41.71
N LEU A 16 46.20 -24.34 42.37
CA LEU A 16 45.25 -25.44 42.22
C LEU A 16 43.87 -25.05 42.78
N CYS A 17 43.82 -24.42 43.95
CA CYS A 17 42.57 -23.96 44.57
C CYS A 17 41.90 -22.85 43.76
N VAL A 18 42.66 -21.89 43.21
CA VAL A 18 42.13 -20.84 42.32
C VAL A 18 41.63 -21.44 41.00
N GLY A 19 42.35 -22.41 40.43
CA GLY A 19 41.93 -23.13 39.24
C GLY A 19 40.62 -23.90 39.43
N ILE A 20 40.45 -24.55 40.59
CA ILE A 20 39.21 -25.26 40.96
C ILE A 20 38.05 -24.27 41.20
N LEU A 21 38.31 -23.10 41.80
CA LEU A 21 37.28 -22.06 41.98
C LEU A 21 36.81 -21.45 40.66
N ILE A 22 37.73 -21.25 39.70
CA ILE A 22 37.42 -20.79 38.34
C ILE A 22 36.65 -21.87 37.56
N PHE A 23 37.00 -23.15 37.71
CA PHE A 23 36.25 -24.25 37.10
C PHE A 23 34.85 -24.40 37.69
N LEU A 24 34.68 -24.21 39.00
CA LEU A 24 33.36 -24.27 39.65
C LEU A 24 32.47 -23.08 39.32
N THR A 25 33.03 -21.89 39.08
CA THR A 25 32.27 -20.71 38.62
C THR A 25 32.00 -20.73 37.10
N ALA A 26 32.85 -21.40 36.31
CA ALA A 26 32.57 -21.67 34.90
C ALA A 26 31.50 -22.76 34.72
N SER A 27 31.47 -23.76 35.62
CA SER A 27 30.51 -24.87 35.58
C SER A 27 29.13 -24.51 36.15
N SER A 28 28.99 -23.37 36.86
CA SER A 28 27.70 -22.82 37.28
C SER A 28 27.04 -21.90 36.24
N ARG A 29 27.65 -21.73 35.06
CA ARG A 29 26.96 -21.28 33.84
C ARG A 29 26.46 -22.48 33.03
N SER A 30 25.76 -23.40 33.69
CA SER A 30 24.94 -24.39 32.99
C SER A 30 23.70 -23.68 32.41
N GLY A 31 23.84 -23.24 31.16
CA GLY A 31 22.75 -23.15 30.19
C GLY A 31 21.52 -22.38 30.64
N GLN A 32 21.62 -21.06 30.76
CA GLN A 32 20.50 -20.23 30.34
C GLN A 32 20.48 -20.39 28.82
N SER A 33 19.68 -21.33 28.32
CA SER A 33 19.31 -21.35 26.91
C SER A 33 18.70 -19.98 26.64
N ASP A 34 19.46 -19.09 26.00
CA ASP A 34 18.87 -18.00 25.27
C ASP A 34 18.01 -18.66 24.19
N ASN A 35 16.77 -18.98 24.58
CA ASN A 35 15.65 -19.14 23.67
C ASN A 35 15.37 -17.75 23.07
N THR A 36 16.36 -17.17 22.39
CA THR A 36 16.05 -16.43 21.19
C THR A 36 15.51 -17.49 20.24
N SER A 37 14.22 -17.75 20.39
CA SER A 37 13.40 -18.32 19.34
C SER A 37 13.59 -17.37 18.16
N VAL A 38 14.60 -17.66 17.33
CA VAL A 38 14.68 -17.09 16.01
C VAL A 38 13.41 -17.62 15.36
N MET A 39 12.38 -16.78 15.33
CA MET A 39 11.13 -17.10 14.66
C MET A 39 11.51 -17.20 13.18
N HIS A 40 11.86 -18.40 12.73
CA HIS A 40 12.12 -18.66 11.33
C HIS A 40 10.80 -18.40 10.61
N LEU A 41 10.71 -17.25 9.94
CA LEU A 41 9.71 -17.04 8.92
C LEU A 41 10.01 -18.08 7.84
N MET A 42 9.28 -19.19 7.85
CA MET A 42 9.36 -20.15 6.76
C MET A 42 8.87 -19.46 5.49
N SER A 43 9.71 -19.47 4.47
CA SER A 43 9.32 -19.02 3.14
C SER A 43 8.52 -20.13 2.49
N VAL A 44 7.20 -19.97 2.44
CA VAL A 44 6.29 -20.87 1.72
C VAL A 44 5.86 -20.17 0.45
N ILE A 45 6.19 -20.73 -0.70
CA ILE A 45 5.65 -20.26 -1.99
C ILE A 45 4.19 -20.74 -2.06
N PRO A 46 3.20 -19.84 -2.16
CA PRO A 46 1.81 -20.25 -2.23
C PRO A 46 1.50 -20.94 -3.55
N ASP A 47 0.60 -21.92 -3.52
CA ASP A 47 0.13 -22.57 -4.75
C ASP A 47 -0.59 -21.58 -5.68
N VAL A 48 -0.21 -21.59 -6.95
CA VAL A 48 -0.89 -20.85 -8.01
C VAL A 48 -2.21 -21.55 -8.34
N PRO A 49 -3.36 -20.85 -8.31
CA PRO A 49 -4.63 -21.45 -8.70
C PRO A 49 -4.68 -21.72 -10.21
N SER A 50 -5.49 -22.69 -10.65
CA SER A 50 -5.66 -23.00 -12.08
C SER A 50 -6.36 -21.87 -12.85
N GLN A 51 -7.19 -21.09 -12.16
CA GLN A 51 -7.93 -19.95 -12.72
C GLN A 51 -8.16 -18.88 -11.64
N VAL A 52 -8.37 -17.64 -12.05
CA VAL A 52 -8.75 -16.52 -11.18
C VAL A 52 -9.90 -15.73 -11.76
N GLU A 53 -10.70 -15.09 -10.91
CA GLU A 53 -11.73 -14.15 -11.35
C GLU A 53 -11.19 -12.72 -11.29
N PHE A 54 -11.35 -11.94 -12.37
CA PHE A 54 -11.03 -10.51 -12.40
C PHE A 54 -12.10 -9.75 -13.17
N ALA A 55 -12.68 -8.73 -12.53
CA ALA A 55 -13.71 -7.87 -13.11
C ALA A 55 -14.92 -8.63 -13.70
N GLY A 56 -15.28 -9.77 -13.10
CA GLY A 56 -16.38 -10.64 -13.53
C GLY A 56 -16.02 -11.63 -14.65
N GLU A 57 -14.75 -11.65 -15.09
CA GLU A 57 -14.23 -12.59 -16.09
C GLU A 57 -13.38 -13.67 -15.39
N ILE A 58 -13.51 -14.92 -15.84
CA ILE A 58 -12.63 -16.02 -15.43
C ILE A 58 -11.40 -16.04 -16.35
N ILE A 59 -10.21 -16.06 -15.76
CA ILE A 59 -8.94 -16.08 -16.44
C ILE A 59 -8.23 -17.38 -16.10
N GLU A 60 -8.04 -18.22 -17.10
CA GLU A 60 -7.28 -19.48 -16.99
C GLU A 60 -5.78 -19.19 -16.88
N LEU A 61 -5.12 -19.87 -15.96
CA LEU A 61 -3.68 -19.73 -15.70
C LEU A 61 -2.86 -20.95 -16.14
N ASP A 62 -3.49 -22.00 -16.68
CA ASP A 62 -2.80 -23.23 -17.08
C ASP A 62 -1.75 -23.03 -18.18
N ARG A 63 -1.92 -22.03 -19.05
CA ARG A 63 -0.92 -21.68 -20.07
C ARG A 63 0.38 -21.26 -19.38
N PHE A 64 1.52 -21.84 -19.81
CA PHE A 64 2.79 -21.72 -19.09
C PHE A 64 3.19 -20.26 -18.76
N ASP A 65 3.00 -19.33 -19.70
CA ASP A 65 3.33 -17.92 -19.51
C ASP A 65 2.35 -17.24 -18.54
N MET A 66 1.07 -17.61 -18.56
CA MET A 66 0.07 -17.09 -17.61
C MET A 66 0.40 -17.54 -16.19
N TYR A 67 0.70 -18.83 -16.02
CA TYR A 67 1.13 -19.43 -14.76
C TYR A 67 2.36 -18.70 -14.21
N GLU A 68 3.45 -18.68 -14.98
CA GLU A 68 4.74 -18.13 -14.53
C GLU A 68 4.67 -16.61 -14.28
N ARG A 69 3.89 -15.87 -15.08
CA ARG A 69 3.69 -14.42 -14.87
C ARG A 69 2.88 -14.13 -13.62
N TYR A 70 1.88 -14.96 -13.30
CA TYR A 70 1.10 -14.86 -12.08
C TYR A 70 1.94 -15.26 -10.85
N ASP A 71 2.60 -16.41 -10.90
CA ASP A 71 3.49 -16.92 -9.85
C ASP A 71 4.55 -15.89 -9.44
N ARG A 72 5.20 -15.26 -10.44
CA ARG A 72 6.21 -14.23 -10.20
C ARG A 72 5.66 -13.09 -9.33
N GLU A 73 4.46 -12.58 -9.63
CA GLU A 73 3.89 -11.49 -8.85
C GLU A 73 3.36 -11.98 -7.50
N LEU A 74 2.81 -13.20 -7.41
CA LEU A 74 2.37 -13.83 -6.16
C LEU A 74 3.53 -13.95 -5.18
N THR A 75 4.63 -14.55 -5.64
CA THR A 75 5.88 -14.63 -4.91
C THR A 75 6.37 -13.24 -4.51
N SER A 76 6.41 -12.28 -5.44
CA SER A 76 6.89 -10.92 -5.14
C SER A 76 6.09 -10.22 -4.04
N PHE A 77 4.75 -10.29 -4.07
CA PHE A 77 3.90 -9.63 -3.07
C PHE A 77 3.84 -10.37 -1.74
N CYS A 78 3.98 -11.70 -1.73
CA CYS A 78 4.15 -12.46 -0.50
C CYS A 78 5.45 -12.06 0.20
N TYR A 79 6.58 -11.97 -0.50
CA TYR A 79 7.88 -11.70 0.14
C TYR A 79 8.21 -10.23 0.35
N THR A 80 7.54 -9.30 -0.33
CA THR A 80 7.62 -7.86 -0.04
C THR A 80 6.64 -7.46 1.08
N HIS A 81 6.74 -8.15 2.21
CA HIS A 81 5.75 -8.11 3.30
C HIS A 81 5.44 -6.70 3.80
N SER A 82 6.42 -5.80 3.84
CA SER A 82 6.23 -4.43 4.35
C SER A 82 5.21 -3.65 3.54
N ASN A 83 5.27 -3.73 2.21
CA ASN A 83 4.34 -3.04 1.32
C ASN A 83 2.95 -3.66 1.41
N THR A 84 2.84 -4.98 1.30
CA THR A 84 1.56 -5.70 1.35
C THR A 84 0.85 -5.50 2.70
N LEU A 85 1.58 -5.55 3.82
CA LEU A 85 1.03 -5.23 5.15
C LEU A 85 0.54 -3.78 5.24
N LEU A 86 1.27 -2.84 4.64
CA LEU A 86 0.88 -1.43 4.65
C LEU A 86 -0.36 -1.19 3.79
N ILE A 87 -0.45 -1.84 2.62
CA ILE A 87 -1.64 -1.86 1.78
C ILE A 87 -2.82 -2.41 2.57
N LEU A 88 -2.71 -3.60 3.18
CA LEU A 88 -3.78 -4.22 3.96
C LEU A 88 -4.27 -3.31 5.09
N LYS A 89 -3.36 -2.66 5.82
CA LYS A 89 -3.72 -1.69 6.86
C LYS A 89 -4.45 -0.47 6.31
N ARG A 90 -3.98 0.10 5.18
CA ARG A 90 -4.56 1.29 4.54
C ARG A 90 -5.85 0.99 3.78
N ALA A 91 -6.01 -0.21 3.25
CA ALA A 91 -7.22 -0.65 2.56
C ALA A 91 -8.43 -0.52 3.48
N ASN A 92 -8.28 -0.85 4.77
CA ASN A 92 -9.34 -0.65 5.76
C ASN A 92 -9.76 0.81 5.96
N ARG A 93 -8.88 1.77 5.66
CA ARG A 93 -9.19 3.20 5.70
C ARG A 93 -9.81 3.69 4.40
N TYR A 94 -9.29 3.28 3.25
CA TYR A 94 -9.62 3.91 1.97
C TYR A 94 -10.62 3.11 1.12
N PHE A 95 -10.66 1.78 1.22
CA PHE A 95 -11.59 0.99 0.43
C PHE A 95 -13.07 1.33 0.67
N PRO A 96 -13.51 1.58 1.92
CA PRO A 96 -14.89 2.03 2.18
C PRO A 96 -15.28 3.34 1.47
N ILE A 97 -14.31 4.13 1.01
CA ILE A 97 -14.54 5.39 0.28
C ILE A 97 -14.46 5.16 -1.22
N ILE A 98 -13.47 4.38 -1.69
CA ILE A 98 -13.22 4.15 -3.12
C ILE A 98 -14.28 3.22 -3.74
N ALA A 99 -14.59 2.10 -3.08
CA ALA A 99 -15.47 1.08 -3.66
C ALA A 99 -16.86 1.62 -4.05
N PRO A 100 -17.56 2.40 -3.21
CA PRO A 100 -18.84 3.00 -3.61
C PRO A 100 -18.75 3.95 -4.80
N ILE A 101 -17.61 4.64 -4.99
CA ILE A 101 -17.39 5.54 -6.14
C ILE A 101 -17.21 4.71 -7.42
N LEU A 102 -16.48 3.59 -7.36
CA LEU A 102 -16.34 2.66 -8.49
C LEU A 102 -17.70 2.08 -8.90
N GLU A 103 -18.45 1.55 -7.93
CA GLU A 103 -19.78 0.97 -8.15
C GLU A 103 -20.75 1.98 -8.76
N LYS A 104 -20.81 3.20 -8.21
CA LYS A 104 -21.64 4.30 -8.74
C LYS A 104 -21.32 4.63 -10.20
N ASN A 105 -20.07 4.48 -10.62
CA ASN A 105 -19.62 4.75 -11.98
C ASN A 105 -19.71 3.52 -12.91
N GLY A 106 -20.21 2.38 -12.42
CA GLY A 106 -20.28 1.13 -13.19
C GLY A 106 -18.92 0.49 -13.46
N ILE A 107 -17.91 0.80 -12.63
CA ILE A 107 -16.58 0.20 -12.72
C ILE A 107 -16.54 -1.02 -11.79
N PRO A 108 -16.05 -2.19 -12.25
CA PRO A 108 -15.87 -3.35 -11.39
C PRO A 108 -15.00 -3.00 -10.18
N VAL A 109 -15.46 -3.39 -9.00
CA VAL A 109 -14.79 -3.01 -7.74
C VAL A 109 -13.34 -3.50 -7.67
N ASP A 110 -12.98 -4.56 -8.40
CA ASP A 110 -11.61 -5.06 -8.55
C ASP A 110 -10.61 -4.00 -9.02
N PHE A 111 -11.05 -2.95 -9.72
CA PHE A 111 -10.18 -1.85 -10.10
C PHE A 111 -9.66 -1.03 -8.91
N ILE A 112 -10.20 -1.24 -7.70
CA ILE A 112 -9.65 -0.69 -6.47
C ILE A 112 -8.21 -1.14 -6.21
N TYR A 113 -7.84 -2.33 -6.68
CA TYR A 113 -6.50 -2.88 -6.52
C TYR A 113 -5.48 -2.16 -7.40
N LEU A 114 -5.88 -1.41 -8.44
CA LEU A 114 -5.00 -0.48 -9.15
C LEU A 114 -4.42 0.55 -8.18
N ALA A 115 -5.27 1.23 -7.41
CA ALA A 115 -4.81 2.23 -6.43
C ALA A 115 -3.86 1.61 -5.37
N ALA A 116 -4.06 0.33 -5.05
CA ALA A 116 -3.18 -0.42 -4.14
C ALA A 116 -1.80 -0.66 -4.74
N ILE A 117 -1.70 -1.13 -5.99
CA ILE A 117 -0.40 -1.39 -6.62
C ILE A 117 0.32 -0.11 -7.07
N GLU A 118 -0.43 0.96 -7.39
CA GLU A 118 0.12 2.23 -7.87
C GLU A 118 0.80 3.05 -6.76
N SER A 119 0.15 3.14 -5.59
CA SER A 119 0.58 4.06 -4.54
C SER A 119 0.80 3.40 -3.18
N TYR A 120 0.55 2.10 -3.06
CA TYR A 120 0.38 1.43 -1.76
C TYR A 120 -0.66 2.10 -0.88
N LEU A 121 -1.71 2.63 -1.52
CA LEU A 121 -2.75 3.47 -0.92
C LEU A 121 -2.19 4.68 -0.14
N ASN A 122 -1.09 5.25 -0.61
CA ASN A 122 -0.51 6.48 -0.05
C ASN A 122 -1.10 7.70 -0.77
N PRO A 123 -1.95 8.52 -0.10
CA PRO A 123 -2.54 9.69 -0.73
C PRO A 123 -1.54 10.81 -1.04
N ARG A 124 -0.29 10.70 -0.56
CA ARG A 124 0.80 11.65 -0.83
C ARG A 124 1.82 11.12 -1.84
N ALA A 125 1.60 9.97 -2.46
CA ALA A 125 2.53 9.37 -3.40
C ALA A 125 2.82 10.30 -4.60
N VAL A 126 4.08 10.31 -5.03
CA VAL A 126 4.52 10.93 -6.28
C VAL A 126 5.62 10.08 -6.90
N SER A 127 5.48 9.70 -8.17
CA SER A 127 6.50 8.95 -8.88
C SER A 127 7.61 9.86 -9.41
N TYR A 128 8.71 9.25 -9.85
CA TYR A 128 9.77 9.96 -10.56
C TYR A 128 9.25 10.67 -11.82
N ALA A 129 8.31 10.02 -12.53
CA ALA A 129 7.63 10.57 -13.72
C ALA A 129 6.53 11.60 -13.39
N LYS A 130 6.36 11.98 -12.12
CA LYS A 130 5.35 12.96 -11.65
C LYS A 130 3.89 12.48 -11.67
N ALA A 131 3.66 11.18 -11.77
CA ALA A 131 2.37 10.58 -11.41
C ALA A 131 2.08 10.84 -9.93
N ALA A 132 0.84 11.16 -9.54
CA ALA A 132 0.55 11.62 -8.18
C ALA A 132 -0.74 11.06 -7.58
N GLY A 133 -0.77 11.00 -6.24
CA GLY A 133 -1.91 10.57 -5.45
C GLY A 133 -2.12 9.06 -5.45
N LEU A 134 -3.29 8.63 -4.97
CA LEU A 134 -3.64 7.21 -4.83
C LEU A 134 -3.64 6.48 -6.17
N TRP A 135 -4.13 7.15 -7.20
CA TRP A 135 -4.34 6.63 -8.54
C TRP A 135 -3.15 6.88 -9.47
N GLN A 136 -2.07 7.50 -8.98
CA GLN A 136 -0.88 7.85 -9.74
C GLN A 136 -1.21 8.47 -11.12
N LEU A 137 -2.10 9.46 -11.13
CA LEU A 137 -2.47 10.12 -12.39
C LEU A 137 -1.36 11.06 -12.85
N MET A 138 -1.00 10.97 -14.13
CA MET A 138 -0.12 11.95 -14.76
C MET A 138 -0.80 13.33 -14.82
N PRO A 139 -0.05 14.46 -14.74
CA PRO A 139 -0.65 15.79 -14.73
C PRO A 139 -1.54 16.07 -15.96
N GLY A 140 -1.10 15.66 -17.15
CA GLY A 140 -1.86 15.83 -18.40
C GLY A 140 -3.16 15.00 -18.38
N THR A 141 -3.06 13.72 -18.04
CA THR A 141 -4.20 12.81 -17.91
C THR A 141 -5.20 13.31 -16.87
N ALA A 142 -4.72 13.74 -15.70
CA ALA A 142 -5.57 14.31 -14.66
C ALA A 142 -6.40 15.50 -15.16
N LYS A 143 -5.77 16.45 -15.87
CA LYS A 143 -6.46 17.60 -16.48
C LYS A 143 -7.45 17.16 -17.55
N GLN A 144 -7.07 16.22 -18.41
CA GLN A 144 -7.95 15.65 -19.43
C GLN A 144 -9.22 15.06 -18.81
N PHE A 145 -9.10 14.40 -17.67
CA PHE A 145 -10.23 13.84 -16.92
C PHE A 145 -10.78 14.81 -15.86
N GLY A 146 -10.61 16.12 -16.03
CA GLY A 146 -11.35 17.16 -15.30
C GLY A 146 -10.81 17.52 -13.91
N LEU A 147 -9.59 17.13 -13.57
CA LEU A 147 -8.93 17.56 -12.33
C LEU A 147 -8.21 18.90 -12.51
N GLU A 148 -8.29 19.75 -11.50
CA GLU A 148 -7.46 20.92 -11.37
C GLU A 148 -6.04 20.54 -10.93
N VAL A 149 -5.03 20.98 -11.69
CA VAL A 149 -3.61 20.76 -11.39
C VAL A 149 -2.81 22.03 -11.71
N ASN A 150 -2.40 22.74 -10.65
CA ASN A 150 -1.58 23.95 -10.66
C ASN A 150 -0.75 24.06 -9.37
N ASP A 151 -0.02 25.16 -9.18
CA ASP A 151 0.91 25.37 -8.08
C ASP A 151 0.26 25.45 -6.69
N PHE A 152 -1.04 25.80 -6.62
CA PHE A 152 -1.78 25.94 -5.37
C PHE A 152 -2.71 24.76 -5.10
N VAL A 153 -3.25 24.15 -6.16
CA VAL A 153 -4.26 23.09 -6.13
C VAL A 153 -3.85 21.96 -7.06
N ASP A 154 -3.77 20.75 -6.53
CA ASP A 154 -3.54 19.53 -7.30
C ASP A 154 -4.49 18.43 -6.83
N GLU A 155 -5.63 18.33 -7.51
CA GLU A 155 -6.72 17.44 -7.16
C GLU A 155 -6.40 15.96 -7.39
N ARG A 156 -5.23 15.63 -7.96
CA ARG A 156 -4.73 14.24 -7.98
C ARG A 156 -4.50 13.68 -6.59
N TYR A 157 -4.18 14.56 -5.63
CA TYR A 157 -4.03 14.20 -4.22
C TYR A 157 -5.38 14.18 -3.45
N ASN A 158 -6.48 14.60 -4.08
CA ASN A 158 -7.81 14.51 -3.49
C ASN A 158 -8.40 13.11 -3.75
N LEU A 159 -8.67 12.35 -2.69
CA LEU A 159 -9.13 10.96 -2.77
C LEU A 159 -10.38 10.79 -3.65
N GLU A 160 -11.46 11.52 -3.37
CA GLU A 160 -12.73 11.35 -4.08
C GLU A 160 -12.63 11.85 -5.52
N LYS A 161 -12.07 13.05 -5.73
CA LYS A 161 -11.95 13.64 -7.08
C LYS A 161 -11.04 12.80 -7.98
N SER A 162 -9.89 12.34 -7.48
CA SER A 162 -8.98 11.49 -8.25
C SER A 162 -9.59 10.12 -8.55
N THR A 163 -10.41 9.57 -7.64
CA THR A 163 -11.16 8.33 -7.91
C THR A 163 -12.19 8.53 -9.01
N GLU A 164 -12.97 9.61 -8.96
CA GLU A 164 -13.93 9.94 -10.03
C GLU A 164 -13.22 10.17 -11.39
N ALA A 165 -12.02 10.77 -11.39
CA ALA A 165 -11.22 10.92 -12.61
C ALA A 165 -10.68 9.57 -13.13
N ALA A 166 -10.23 8.69 -12.24
CA ALA A 166 -9.83 7.33 -12.60
C ALA A 166 -11.02 6.55 -13.19
N CYS A 167 -12.23 6.66 -12.62
CA CYS A 167 -13.44 6.06 -13.18
C CYS A 167 -13.69 6.52 -14.61
N ARG A 168 -13.56 7.83 -14.89
CA ARG A 168 -13.72 8.36 -16.26
C ARG A 168 -12.67 7.81 -17.23
N TYR A 169 -11.42 7.67 -16.78
CA TYR A 169 -10.39 7.00 -17.57
C TYR A 169 -10.78 5.55 -17.88
N LEU A 170 -11.11 4.78 -16.85
CA LEU A 170 -11.41 3.36 -16.96
C LEU A 170 -12.62 3.11 -17.86
N LYS A 171 -13.66 3.93 -17.74
CA LYS A 171 -14.83 3.89 -18.62
C LYS A 171 -14.46 4.18 -20.07
N SER A 172 -13.70 5.25 -20.32
CA SER A 172 -13.24 5.58 -21.68
C SER A 172 -12.37 4.48 -22.29
N ALA A 173 -11.56 3.81 -21.49
CA ALA A 173 -10.77 2.68 -21.94
C ALA A 173 -11.64 1.44 -22.22
N TYR A 174 -12.65 1.18 -21.38
CA TYR A 174 -13.57 0.07 -21.60
C TYR A 174 -14.44 0.28 -22.83
N ASP A 175 -14.96 1.49 -23.04
CA ASP A 175 -15.68 1.88 -24.26
C ASP A 175 -14.85 1.64 -25.53
N LYS A 176 -13.51 1.71 -25.41
CA LYS A 176 -12.57 1.44 -26.51
C LYS A 176 -12.26 -0.04 -26.71
N TYR A 177 -12.02 -0.78 -25.63
CA TYR A 177 -11.45 -2.13 -25.71
C TYR A 177 -12.43 -3.26 -25.43
N GLY A 178 -13.54 -3.00 -24.71
CA GLY A 178 -14.50 -4.03 -24.30
C GLY A 178 -13.94 -5.14 -23.40
N SER A 179 -12.71 -5.00 -22.90
CA SER A 179 -11.99 -6.01 -22.11
C SER A 179 -11.36 -5.36 -20.88
N TRP A 180 -11.73 -5.81 -19.68
CA TRP A 180 -11.20 -5.22 -18.44
C TRP A 180 -9.71 -5.51 -18.24
N ALA A 181 -9.21 -6.67 -18.68
CA ALA A 181 -7.78 -6.96 -18.69
C ALA A 181 -7.01 -5.94 -19.54
N THR A 182 -7.51 -5.63 -20.74
CA THR A 182 -6.90 -4.65 -21.65
C THR A 182 -7.01 -3.23 -21.09
N VAL A 183 -8.12 -2.90 -20.43
CA VAL A 183 -8.27 -1.63 -19.69
C VAL A 183 -7.21 -1.50 -18.61
N ALA A 184 -6.99 -2.53 -17.79
CA ALA A 184 -5.96 -2.52 -16.75
C ALA A 184 -4.56 -2.34 -17.33
N ALA A 185 -4.21 -3.09 -18.39
CA ALA A 185 -2.93 -2.91 -19.10
C ALA A 185 -2.76 -1.48 -19.63
N SER A 186 -3.83 -0.89 -20.17
CA SER A 186 -3.81 0.47 -20.67
C SER A 186 -3.65 1.51 -19.58
N TYR A 187 -4.05 1.23 -18.34
CA TYR A 187 -3.89 2.17 -17.24
C TYR A 187 -2.40 2.45 -16.95
N ASN A 188 -1.55 1.41 -17.02
CA ASN A 188 -0.10 1.54 -16.86
C ASN A 188 0.59 2.13 -18.10
N ALA A 189 0.32 1.57 -19.28
CA ALA A 189 1.04 1.92 -20.50
C ALA A 189 0.47 3.12 -21.27
N GLY A 190 -0.74 3.54 -20.93
CA GLY A 190 -1.55 4.47 -21.70
C GLY A 190 -2.30 3.80 -22.86
N MET A 191 -3.50 4.30 -23.15
CA MET A 191 -4.34 3.77 -24.24
C MET A 191 -3.66 3.81 -25.62
N GLY A 192 -2.94 4.88 -25.95
CA GLY A 192 -2.28 4.99 -27.25
C GLY A 192 -1.27 3.87 -27.48
N ARG A 193 -0.46 3.54 -26.47
CA ARG A 193 0.51 2.46 -26.55
C ARG A 193 -0.15 1.10 -26.69
N ILE A 194 -1.14 0.78 -25.84
CA ILE A 194 -1.85 -0.50 -25.93
C ILE A 194 -2.54 -0.67 -27.28
N SER A 195 -3.21 0.36 -27.79
CA SER A 195 -3.84 0.29 -29.12
C SER A 195 -2.84 0.01 -30.24
N ASN A 196 -1.68 0.67 -30.20
CA ASN A 196 -0.65 0.47 -31.21
C ASN A 196 -0.04 -0.93 -31.15
N GLU A 197 0.14 -1.50 -29.94
CA GLU A 197 0.71 -2.85 -29.79
C GLU A 197 -0.30 -3.94 -30.18
N LEU A 198 -1.60 -3.77 -29.85
CA LEU A 198 -2.67 -4.66 -30.34
C LEU A 198 -2.67 -4.72 -31.87
N ASP A 199 -2.63 -3.56 -32.54
CA ASP A 199 -2.61 -3.49 -34.00
C ASP A 199 -1.35 -4.12 -34.61
N LYS A 200 -0.17 -3.75 -34.11
CA LYS A 200 1.12 -4.24 -34.64
C LYS A 200 1.32 -5.74 -34.46
N GLN A 201 0.88 -6.28 -33.33
CA GLN A 201 1.05 -7.68 -32.98
C GLN A 201 -0.14 -8.53 -33.43
N GLN A 202 -1.19 -7.89 -33.97
CA GLN A 202 -2.42 -8.52 -34.46
C GLN A 202 -3.16 -9.30 -33.37
N GLU A 203 -3.10 -8.78 -32.15
CA GLU A 203 -3.70 -9.40 -30.97
C GLU A 203 -4.98 -8.68 -30.53
N LEU A 204 -5.89 -9.42 -29.92
CA LEU A 204 -7.16 -8.90 -29.42
C LEU A 204 -7.14 -8.62 -27.92
N ASN A 205 -6.22 -9.22 -27.18
CA ASN A 205 -6.15 -9.14 -25.73
C ASN A 205 -4.76 -8.75 -25.25
N SER A 206 -4.70 -8.13 -24.07
CA SER A 206 -3.44 -7.68 -23.49
C SER A 206 -2.54 -8.77 -22.95
N PHE A 207 -3.05 -9.99 -22.72
CA PHE A 207 -2.24 -11.09 -22.19
C PHE A 207 -1.28 -11.63 -23.25
N ASP A 208 -1.70 -11.59 -24.51
CA ASP A 208 -0.95 -12.08 -25.67
C ASP A 208 0.01 -11.04 -26.26
N LEU A 209 -0.02 -9.81 -25.74
CA LEU A 209 0.92 -8.77 -26.14
C LEU A 209 2.32 -8.99 -25.56
N TRP A 210 3.31 -8.93 -26.45
CA TRP A 210 4.71 -8.75 -26.10
C TRP A 210 4.98 -7.28 -25.74
N LEU A 211 4.92 -6.98 -24.45
CA LEU A 211 5.15 -5.64 -23.89
C LEU A 211 6.47 -5.58 -23.13
N ASN A 212 6.89 -4.38 -22.72
CA ASN A 212 8.02 -4.28 -21.78
C ASN A 212 7.69 -4.98 -20.46
N ASP A 213 8.73 -5.29 -19.67
CA ASP A 213 8.57 -6.04 -18.42
C ASP A 213 7.55 -5.38 -17.48
N GLU A 214 7.61 -4.06 -17.29
CA GLU A 214 6.70 -3.37 -16.38
C GLU A 214 5.23 -3.51 -16.77
N THR A 215 4.89 -3.29 -18.03
CA THR A 215 3.50 -3.32 -18.51
C THR A 215 2.99 -4.76 -18.61
N SER A 216 3.80 -5.71 -19.08
CA SER A 216 3.39 -7.12 -19.19
C SER A 216 3.06 -7.75 -17.83
N ARG A 217 3.62 -7.18 -16.75
CA ARG A 217 3.39 -7.58 -15.35
C ARG A 217 2.13 -6.98 -14.75
N TYR A 218 1.65 -5.87 -15.30
CA TYR A 218 0.73 -4.99 -14.59
C TYR A 218 -0.60 -5.67 -14.26
N VAL A 219 -1.24 -6.33 -15.22
CA VAL A 219 -2.53 -7.01 -15.00
C VAL A 219 -2.39 -8.12 -13.95
N PHE A 220 -1.30 -8.89 -13.98
CA PHE A 220 -1.00 -9.92 -12.97
C PHE A 220 -0.82 -9.34 -11.58
N ARG A 221 -0.16 -8.17 -11.45
CA ARG A 221 -0.03 -7.49 -10.15
C ARG A 221 -1.38 -7.17 -9.53
N VAL A 222 -2.34 -6.75 -10.34
CA VAL A 222 -3.70 -6.41 -9.88
C VAL A 222 -4.42 -7.67 -9.41
N MET A 223 -4.40 -8.73 -10.22
CA MET A 223 -5.05 -10.00 -9.88
C MET A 223 -4.45 -10.63 -8.62
N VAL A 224 -3.12 -10.65 -8.49
CA VAL A 224 -2.44 -11.14 -7.30
C VAL A 224 -2.74 -10.29 -6.08
N MET A 225 -2.77 -8.96 -6.21
CA MET A 225 -3.14 -8.08 -5.10
C MET A 225 -4.58 -8.34 -4.65
N LYS A 226 -5.50 -8.58 -5.59
CA LYS A 226 -6.87 -9.04 -5.28
C LYS A 226 -6.84 -10.35 -4.49
N GLU A 227 -6.13 -11.34 -4.99
CA GLU A 227 -6.05 -12.67 -4.37
C GLU A 227 -5.51 -12.61 -2.94
N ILE A 228 -4.40 -11.91 -2.73
CA ILE A 228 -3.77 -11.76 -1.41
C ILE A 228 -4.70 -11.02 -0.45
N LEU A 229 -5.29 -9.88 -0.86
CA LEU A 229 -6.19 -9.13 0.02
C LEU A 229 -7.52 -9.85 0.23
N SER A 230 -7.93 -10.74 -0.66
CA SER A 230 -9.13 -11.56 -0.46
C SER A 230 -8.88 -12.67 0.56
N ASN A 231 -7.64 -13.12 0.73
CA ASN A 231 -7.30 -14.20 1.65
C ASN A 231 -5.96 -13.96 2.40
N PRO A 232 -5.78 -12.85 3.13
CA PRO A 232 -4.46 -12.45 3.61
C PRO A 232 -3.81 -13.47 4.54
N TYR A 233 -4.59 -14.15 5.38
CA TYR A 233 -4.07 -15.20 6.26
C TYR A 233 -3.49 -16.39 5.50
N ARG A 234 -4.09 -16.79 4.36
CA ARG A 234 -3.58 -17.87 3.48
C ARG A 234 -2.18 -17.56 2.96
N TYR A 235 -1.87 -16.27 2.79
CA TYR A 235 -0.60 -15.77 2.25
C TYR A 235 0.37 -15.27 3.34
N GLY A 236 0.17 -15.65 4.60
CA GLY A 236 1.09 -15.33 5.70
C GLY A 236 0.84 -14.00 6.40
N PHE A 237 -0.23 -13.28 6.07
CA PHE A 237 -0.55 -11.98 6.67
C PHE A 237 -1.55 -12.12 7.83
N ALA A 238 -1.03 -12.47 9.02
CA ALA A 238 -1.82 -12.55 10.26
C ALA A 238 -1.97 -11.16 10.93
N VAL A 239 -2.96 -10.38 10.49
CA VAL A 239 -3.24 -9.03 11.04
C VAL A 239 -4.37 -9.08 12.08
N LYS A 240 -4.27 -8.29 13.15
CA LYS A 240 -5.33 -8.10 14.15
C LYS A 240 -6.15 -6.86 13.87
N LYS A 241 -7.42 -6.84 14.28
CA LYS A 241 -8.35 -5.69 14.08
C LYS A 241 -7.74 -4.34 14.47
N LYS A 242 -7.06 -4.29 15.63
CA LYS A 242 -6.42 -3.06 16.13
C LYS A 242 -5.22 -2.56 15.29
N GLN A 243 -4.63 -3.42 14.48
CA GLN A 243 -3.47 -3.10 13.64
C GLN A 243 -3.87 -2.47 12.30
N LEU A 244 -5.14 -2.62 11.88
CA LEU A 244 -5.67 -1.95 10.69
C LEU A 244 -5.79 -0.44 10.92
N TYR A 245 -5.54 0.34 9.87
CA TYR A 245 -5.78 1.77 9.92
C TYR A 245 -7.28 2.02 9.78
N GLN A 246 -7.82 2.74 10.76
CA GLN A 246 -9.24 3.03 10.84
C GLN A 246 -9.59 4.22 9.93
N PRO A 247 -10.79 4.22 9.31
CA PRO A 247 -11.36 5.43 8.71
C PRO A 247 -11.39 6.57 9.72
N ILE A 248 -11.13 7.79 9.25
CA ILE A 248 -11.19 9.00 10.07
C ILE A 248 -12.35 9.82 9.56
N ARG A 249 -13.33 10.10 10.41
CA ARG A 249 -14.47 10.94 10.04
C ARG A 249 -14.00 12.38 9.84
N THR A 250 -14.55 13.00 8.81
CA THR A 250 -14.30 14.40 8.49
C THR A 250 -15.62 15.11 8.24
N HIS A 251 -15.65 16.42 8.44
CA HIS A 251 -16.69 17.29 7.90
C HIS A 251 -16.06 18.27 6.91
N ALA A 252 -16.84 18.73 5.94
CA ALA A 252 -16.38 19.66 4.93
C ALA A 252 -16.64 21.11 5.36
N VAL A 253 -15.60 21.95 5.30
CA VAL A 253 -15.70 23.40 5.35
C VAL A 253 -15.64 23.93 3.93
N VAL A 254 -16.70 24.63 3.52
CA VAL A 254 -16.80 25.23 2.19
C VAL A 254 -16.07 26.57 2.17
N VAL A 255 -15.15 26.75 1.23
CA VAL A 255 -14.36 27.97 1.05
C VAL A 255 -14.50 28.43 -0.39
N ASN A 256 -14.93 29.67 -0.57
CA ASN A 256 -15.06 30.35 -1.87
C ASN A 256 -14.29 31.68 -1.91
N THR A 257 -13.44 31.94 -0.91
CA THR A 257 -12.56 33.13 -0.84
C THR A 257 -11.10 32.71 -0.78
N ALA A 258 -10.20 33.69 -0.82
CA ALA A 258 -8.79 33.48 -0.56
C ALA A 258 -8.55 33.05 0.90
N ILE A 259 -7.52 32.23 1.11
CA ILE A 259 -6.92 31.96 2.42
C ILE A 259 -5.44 32.33 2.32
N ASP A 260 -5.02 33.40 2.99
CA ASP A 260 -3.63 33.86 2.92
C ASP A 260 -2.66 33.02 3.78
N ASP A 261 -3.16 32.40 4.85
CA ASP A 261 -2.38 31.53 5.72
C ASP A 261 -3.19 30.29 6.15
N LEU A 262 -2.87 29.14 5.53
CA LEU A 262 -3.49 27.86 5.86
C LEU A 262 -3.15 27.35 7.28
N ALA A 263 -2.04 27.80 7.88
CA ALA A 263 -1.71 27.43 9.25
C ALA A 263 -2.61 28.15 10.25
N GLN A 264 -2.88 29.44 10.01
CA GLN A 264 -3.86 30.21 10.77
C GLN A 264 -5.28 29.64 10.59
N PHE A 265 -5.68 29.35 9.35
CA PHE A 265 -6.96 28.68 9.08
C PHE A 265 -7.07 27.33 9.82
N ALA A 266 -6.03 26.49 9.79
CA ALA A 266 -6.03 25.21 10.52
C ALA A 266 -6.25 25.41 12.02
N LYS A 267 -5.58 26.40 12.61
CA LYS A 267 -5.70 26.75 14.03
C LYS A 267 -7.11 27.17 14.40
N GLU A 268 -7.78 27.94 13.55
CA GLU A 268 -9.19 28.34 13.72
C GLU A 268 -10.15 27.15 13.67
N GLN A 269 -9.84 26.15 12.84
CA GLN A 269 -10.56 24.86 12.81
C GLN A 269 -10.18 23.92 13.98
N GLY A 270 -9.29 24.34 14.88
CA GLY A 270 -8.88 23.57 16.05
C GLY A 270 -8.02 22.34 15.72
N ILE A 271 -7.33 22.34 14.58
CA ILE A 271 -6.42 21.28 14.12
C ILE A 271 -5.03 21.84 13.83
N THR A 272 -4.03 20.97 13.69
CA THR A 272 -2.69 21.41 13.26
C THR A 272 -2.64 21.60 11.75
N TYR A 273 -1.71 22.42 11.27
CA TYR A 273 -1.43 22.56 9.84
C TYR A 273 -1.11 21.20 9.19
N ALA A 274 -0.37 20.34 9.88
CA ALA A 274 -0.06 18.99 9.39
C ALA A 274 -1.32 18.13 9.23
N GLN A 275 -2.26 18.20 10.18
CA GLN A 275 -3.56 17.52 10.07
C GLN A 275 -4.36 18.06 8.88
N LEU A 276 -4.43 19.40 8.72
CA LEU A 276 -5.11 20.00 7.57
C LEU A 276 -4.53 19.46 6.24
N LYS A 277 -3.20 19.42 6.11
CA LYS A 277 -2.51 18.94 4.90
C LYS A 277 -2.60 17.43 4.69
N GLU A 278 -2.78 16.63 5.74
CA GLU A 278 -2.98 15.19 5.62
C GLU A 278 -4.34 14.86 4.97
N PHE A 279 -5.40 15.59 5.33
CA PHE A 279 -6.74 15.42 4.75
C PHE A 279 -6.98 16.24 3.47
N ASN A 280 -6.16 17.27 3.24
CA ASN A 280 -6.23 18.15 2.08
C ASN A 280 -4.87 18.27 1.39
N SER A 281 -4.25 17.12 1.10
CA SER A 281 -2.94 17.03 0.43
C SER A 281 -2.95 17.63 -0.98
N TRP A 282 -4.14 17.85 -1.54
CA TRP A 282 -4.39 18.58 -2.77
C TRP A 282 -4.14 20.08 -2.68
N LEU A 283 -4.14 20.67 -1.47
CA LEU A 283 -3.57 22.00 -1.26
C LEU A 283 -2.06 21.87 -1.40
N ARG A 284 -1.43 22.63 -2.30
CA ARG A 284 0.00 22.48 -2.62
C ARG A 284 0.88 23.54 -2.02
N ASP A 285 0.31 24.70 -1.71
CA ASP A 285 1.02 25.81 -1.07
C ASP A 285 0.63 25.96 0.43
N ARG A 286 1.12 27.02 1.07
CA ARG A 286 0.73 27.50 2.40
C ARG A 286 -0.45 28.48 2.35
N LYS A 287 -0.86 28.90 1.16
CA LYS A 287 -2.04 29.75 0.91
C LYS A 287 -2.92 29.18 -0.19
N LEU A 288 -4.16 29.68 -0.28
CA LEU A 288 -5.11 29.40 -1.35
C LEU A 288 -5.62 30.73 -1.91
N PRO A 289 -5.06 31.27 -3.01
CA PRO A 289 -5.42 32.60 -3.49
C PRO A 289 -6.87 32.74 -3.99
N ASN A 290 -7.45 31.65 -4.52
CA ASN A 290 -8.84 31.53 -5.00
C ASN A 290 -9.47 32.81 -5.63
N LYS A 291 -8.78 33.46 -6.57
CA LYS A 291 -9.24 34.72 -7.18
C LYS A 291 -10.55 34.59 -7.95
N THR A 292 -10.88 33.37 -8.40
CA THR A 292 -12.08 33.08 -9.21
C THR A 292 -13.33 32.87 -8.38
N GLY A 293 -13.22 32.80 -7.04
CA GLY A 293 -14.34 32.48 -6.16
C GLY A 293 -14.83 31.03 -6.28
N LYS A 294 -13.99 30.12 -6.81
CA LYS A 294 -14.35 28.71 -6.96
C LYS A 294 -14.60 28.10 -5.59
N GLU A 295 -15.63 27.27 -5.50
CA GLU A 295 -15.94 26.54 -4.28
C GLU A 295 -14.96 25.38 -4.06
N TYR A 296 -14.30 25.36 -2.91
CA TYR A 296 -13.50 24.24 -2.42
C TYR A 296 -14.10 23.68 -1.13
N LYS A 297 -14.02 22.35 -0.99
CA LYS A 297 -14.42 21.64 0.23
C LYS A 297 -13.17 21.16 0.94
N LEU A 298 -12.83 21.80 2.06
CA LEU A 298 -11.69 21.42 2.89
C LEU A 298 -12.17 20.44 3.97
N LEU A 299 -11.55 19.27 4.04
CA LEU A 299 -11.91 18.23 4.99
C LEU A 299 -11.22 18.46 6.34
N ILE A 300 -12.01 18.57 7.40
CA ILE A 300 -11.54 18.75 8.78
C ILE A 300 -11.82 17.47 9.58
N PRO A 301 -10.81 16.81 10.17
CA PRO A 301 -10.99 15.58 10.90
C PRO A 301 -11.68 15.79 12.26
N HIS A 302 -12.49 14.82 12.64
CA HIS A 302 -13.08 14.74 13.98
C HIS A 302 -11.99 14.42 15.01
N LYS A 303 -11.93 15.19 16.10
CA LYS A 303 -10.88 15.07 17.12
C LYS A 303 -10.83 13.70 17.77
N GLU A 304 -11.99 13.04 17.93
CA GLU A 304 -12.10 11.73 18.58
C GLU A 304 -11.43 10.61 17.78
N ASP A 305 -11.33 10.78 16.46
CA ASP A 305 -10.76 9.80 15.54
C ASP A 305 -9.24 9.99 15.34
N LEU A 306 -8.66 11.07 15.88
CA LEU A 306 -7.21 11.34 15.83
C LEU A 306 -6.40 10.48 16.81
N TYR A 307 -7.05 9.85 17.79
CA TYR A 307 -6.40 9.09 18.84
C TYR A 307 -6.69 7.59 18.72
N TYR A 308 -5.64 6.78 18.84
CA TYR A 308 -5.77 5.32 18.79
C TYR A 308 -6.49 4.73 20.00
N SER A 309 -6.48 5.42 21.14
CA SER A 309 -7.10 4.99 22.40
C SER A 309 -8.63 5.09 22.40
N THR A 310 -9.21 6.01 21.62
CA THR A 310 -10.65 6.32 21.63
C THR A 310 -11.37 5.95 20.34
N ARG A 311 -10.63 5.62 19.27
CA ARG A 311 -11.22 5.30 17.97
C ARG A 311 -12.05 4.02 18.02
N LYS A 312 -13.16 4.03 17.28
CA LYS A 312 -13.97 2.83 17.04
C LYS A 312 -13.23 1.91 16.07
N ILE A 313 -13.15 0.62 16.40
CA ILE A 313 -12.57 -0.39 15.52
C ILE A 313 -13.66 -0.85 14.55
N LYS A 314 -13.39 -0.65 13.25
CA LYS A 314 -14.17 -1.16 12.13
C LYS A 314 -13.24 -1.94 11.22
N VAL A 315 -13.76 -3.07 10.74
CA VAL A 315 -13.07 -3.94 9.79
C VAL A 315 -13.93 -3.99 8.53
N TYR A 316 -13.39 -3.52 7.42
CA TYR A 316 -14.11 -3.45 6.15
C TYR A 316 -14.42 -4.85 5.61
N HIS A 317 -13.41 -5.73 5.54
CA HIS A 317 -13.60 -7.15 5.24
C HIS A 317 -13.17 -8.05 6.41
N LYS A 318 -14.09 -8.89 6.90
CA LYS A 318 -13.89 -9.71 8.12
C LYS A 318 -12.71 -10.70 8.00
N ASN A 319 -12.44 -11.20 6.81
CA ASN A 319 -11.32 -12.11 6.50
C ASN A 319 -9.93 -11.46 6.54
N TRP A 320 -9.84 -10.13 6.73
CA TRP A 320 -8.56 -9.44 6.88
C TRP A 320 -7.91 -9.60 8.25
N THR A 321 -8.65 -10.12 9.23
CA THR A 321 -8.20 -10.19 10.61
C THR A 321 -8.34 -11.59 11.18
N VAL A 322 -7.40 -11.95 12.06
CA VAL A 322 -7.37 -13.27 12.72
C VAL A 322 -8.13 -13.30 14.06
N ASP A 323 -8.51 -12.14 14.60
CA ASP A 323 -9.21 -11.95 15.88
C ASP A 323 -10.59 -11.29 15.72
#